data_AF-A0A9W9YFY9-F1
#
_entry.id   AF-A0A9W9YFY9-F1
#
_cell.length_a   1.000
_cell.length_b   1.000
_cell.length_c   1.000
_cell.angle_alpha   90.00
_cell.angle_beta   90.00
_cell.angle_gamma   90.00
#
_symmetry.space_group_name_H-M   'P 1'
#
loop_
_entity.id
_entity.type
_entity.pdbx_description
1 polymer ?
#
loop_
_entity_poly.entity_id
_entity_poly.type
_entity_poly.pdbx_seq_one_letter_code
_entity_poly.pdbx_strand_id
1 'polypeptide(L)'
;MNGFVLLSASTFIYFIYHILDQGFCEAAQAGLQRDPNKKLRFAQFNEHLYHVLDVPEIETVIVQTGRHCLLRCVKNDQCFSTNIAAFHRPDGNISCEILPTDKYHQSDTFKANHTYHHYSIM
;
A
#
# COMPACT_ATOMS: atom_id res chain seq x y z
N MET A 1 -22.13 9.87 -39.09
CA MET A 1 -21.27 8.78 -38.58
C MET A 1 -20.60 9.08 -37.22
N ASN A 2 -20.93 10.18 -36.52
CA ASN A 2 -20.25 10.56 -35.26
C ASN A 2 -21.08 10.33 -33.97
N GLY A 3 -22.39 10.11 -34.07
CA GLY A 3 -23.26 9.90 -32.90
C GLY A 3 -23.17 8.50 -32.28
N PHE A 4 -22.94 7.45 -33.08
CA PHE A 4 -22.80 6.06 -32.61
C PHE A 4 -21.48 5.82 -31.84
N VAL A 5 -20.42 6.55 -32.17
CA VAL A 5 -19.09 6.42 -31.53
C VAL A 5 -19.07 7.07 -30.15
N LEU A 6 -19.81 8.16 -29.93
CA LEU A 6 -19.92 8.82 -28.63
C LEU A 6 -20.75 8.03 -27.62
N LEU A 7 -21.80 7.34 -28.09
CA LEU A 7 -22.61 6.43 -27.28
C LEU A 7 -21.80 5.21 -26.82
N SER A 8 -20.90 4.69 -27.67
CA SER A 8 -20.04 3.55 -27.27
C SER A 8 -18.94 3.94 -26.29
N ALA A 9 -18.37 5.14 -26.40
CA ALA A 9 -17.38 5.63 -25.44
C ALA A 9 -18.01 5.88 -24.06
N SER A 10 -19.20 6.47 -24.02
CA SER A 10 -19.90 6.80 -22.77
C SER A 10 -20.32 5.55 -22.01
N THR A 11 -20.80 4.52 -22.72
CA THR A 11 -21.14 3.23 -22.10
C THR A 11 -19.88 2.51 -21.61
N PHE A 12 -18.80 2.52 -22.38
CA PHE A 12 -17.54 1.91 -21.97
C PHE A 12 -16.96 2.57 -20.71
N ILE A 13 -17.01 3.90 -20.63
CA ILE A 13 -16.63 4.65 -19.44
C ILE A 13 -17.52 4.25 -18.25
N TYR A 14 -18.84 4.19 -18.43
CA TYR A 14 -19.78 3.78 -17.38
C TYR A 14 -19.51 2.36 -16.87
N PHE A 15 -19.23 1.41 -17.76
CA PHE A 15 -18.85 0.04 -17.40
C PHE A 15 -17.52 -0.02 -16.65
N ILE A 16 -16.51 0.75 -17.08
CA ILE A 16 -15.24 0.84 -16.35
C ILE A 16 -15.46 1.42 -14.95
N TYR A 17 -16.26 2.47 -14.82
CA TYR A 17 -16.60 3.02 -13.50
C TYR A 17 -17.25 1.98 -12.60
N HIS A 18 -18.23 1.22 -13.09
CA HIS A 18 -18.87 0.15 -12.32
C HIS A 18 -17.89 -0.95 -11.91
N ILE A 19 -17.01 -1.39 -12.82
CA ILE A 19 -16.01 -2.42 -12.52
C ILE A 19 -15.02 -1.92 -11.47
N LEU A 20 -14.58 -0.66 -11.57
CA LEU A 20 -13.68 -0.04 -10.60
C LEU A 20 -14.36 0.12 -9.24
N ASP A 21 -15.62 0.56 -9.21
CA ASP A 21 -16.40 0.75 -7.99
C ASP A 21 -16.62 -0.58 -7.25
N GLN A 22 -17.00 -1.62 -7.97
CA GLN A 22 -17.17 -2.97 -7.40
C GLN A 22 -15.85 -3.51 -6.83
N GLY A 23 -14.74 -3.33 -7.55
CA GLY A 23 -13.41 -3.71 -7.05
C GLY A 23 -12.98 -2.91 -5.81
N PHE A 24 -13.39 -1.64 -5.71
CA PHE A 24 -13.09 -0.80 -4.54
C PHE A 24 -13.93 -1.20 -3.32
N CYS A 25 -15.20 -1.55 -3.53
CA CYS A 25 -16.09 -2.06 -2.48
C CYS A 25 -15.57 -3.38 -1.87
N GLU A 26 -15.14 -4.31 -2.71
CA GLU A 26 -14.54 -5.58 -2.25
C GLU A 26 -13.25 -5.33 -1.45
N ALA A 27 -12.41 -4.40 -1.90
CA ALA A 27 -11.17 -4.06 -1.19
C ALA A 27 -11.41 -3.41 0.18
N ALA A 28 -12.41 -2.55 0.28
CA ALA A 28 -12.81 -1.91 1.53
C ALA A 28 -13.37 -2.90 2.57
N GLN A 29 -13.91 -4.04 2.14
CA GLN A 29 -14.44 -5.06 3.05
C GLN A 29 -13.38 -6.04 3.56
N ALA A 30 -12.35 -6.33 2.76
CA ALA A 30 -11.36 -7.36 3.09
C ALA A 30 -10.08 -6.81 3.76
N GLY A 31 -9.73 -5.53 3.57
CA GLY A 31 -8.50 -4.91 4.11
C GLY A 31 -7.20 -5.42 3.47
N LEU A 32 -7.11 -6.71 3.14
CA LEU A 32 -5.97 -7.39 2.54
C LEU A 32 -6.41 -8.50 1.58
N GLN A 33 -5.85 -8.53 0.38
CA GLN A 33 -6.02 -9.62 -0.59
C GLN A 33 -4.66 -10.01 -1.17
N ARG A 34 -4.17 -11.20 -0.80
CA ARG A 34 -2.90 -11.78 -1.28
C ARG A 34 -3.01 -13.19 -1.86
N ASP A 35 -4.21 -13.77 -1.91
CA ASP A 35 -4.44 -15.11 -2.46
C ASP A 35 -3.75 -15.28 -3.84
N PRO A 36 -2.83 -16.24 -4.00
CA PRO A 36 -2.12 -16.46 -5.25
C PRO A 36 -3.05 -16.85 -6.41
N ASN A 37 -4.26 -17.32 -6.13
CA ASN A 37 -5.26 -17.67 -7.15
C ASN A 37 -6.02 -16.44 -7.67
N LYS A 38 -5.92 -15.30 -6.98
CA LYS A 38 -6.55 -14.05 -7.41
C LYS A 38 -5.58 -13.26 -8.28
N LYS A 39 -6.12 -12.64 -9.34
CA LYS A 39 -5.32 -11.81 -10.26
C LYS A 39 -4.86 -10.49 -9.64
N LEU A 40 -5.59 -9.98 -8.65
CA LEU A 40 -5.33 -8.70 -8.02
C LEU A 40 -4.83 -8.92 -6.60
N ARG A 41 -3.75 -8.23 -6.24
CA ARG A 41 -3.24 -8.13 -4.87
C ARG A 41 -3.34 -6.70 -4.39
N PHE A 42 -3.89 -6.49 -3.21
CA PHE A 42 -4.05 -5.17 -2.60
C PHE A 42 -4.02 -5.26 -1.09
N ALA A 43 -3.73 -4.14 -0.44
CA ALA A 43 -3.88 -3.97 0.99
C ALA A 43 -4.26 -2.51 1.27
N GLN A 44 -5.08 -2.30 2.30
CA GLN A 44 -5.37 -1.01 2.85
C GLN A 44 -4.44 -0.78 4.04
N PHE A 45 -3.81 0.39 4.09
CA PHE A 45 -2.85 0.73 5.13
C PHE A 45 -3.40 1.84 6.01
N ASN A 46 -3.23 1.69 7.31
CA ASN A 46 -3.32 2.78 8.27
C ASN A 46 -1.99 3.52 8.32
N GLU A 47 -2.03 4.83 8.13
CA GLU A 47 -0.87 5.70 8.21
C GLU A 47 -0.67 6.20 9.65
N HIS A 48 0.59 6.19 10.08
CA HIS A 48 1.05 6.69 11.36
C HIS A 48 2.26 7.60 11.14
N LEU A 49 1.99 8.89 10.95
CA LEU A 49 3.05 9.86 10.67
C LEU A 49 3.99 10.04 11.87
N TYR A 50 5.29 10.18 11.60
CA TYR A 50 6.31 10.43 12.63
C TYR A 50 6.35 9.36 13.71
N HIS A 51 6.16 8.11 13.29
CA HIS A 51 6.25 6.93 14.13
C HIS A 51 7.04 5.85 13.40
N VAL A 52 7.66 4.99 14.20
CA VAL A 52 8.41 3.81 13.75
C VAL A 52 7.95 2.62 14.56
N LEU A 53 7.94 1.45 13.93
CA LEU A 53 7.89 0.17 14.64
C LEU A 53 9.32 -0.39 14.69
N ASP A 54 9.91 -0.42 15.88
CA ASP A 54 11.31 -0.81 16.11
C ASP A 54 11.43 -2.33 16.30
N VAL A 55 11.48 -3.05 15.18
CA VAL A 55 11.58 -4.51 15.11
C VAL A 55 12.53 -4.89 13.98
N PRO A 56 13.14 -6.10 14.01
CA PRO A 56 13.95 -6.57 12.89
C PRO A 56 13.16 -6.54 11.57
N GLU A 57 13.69 -5.86 10.56
CA GLU A 57 13.10 -5.84 9.23
C GLU A 57 13.33 -7.16 8.47
N ILE A 58 12.43 -7.47 7.54
CA ILE A 58 12.64 -8.51 6.51
C ILE A 58 13.70 -8.02 5.51
N GLU A 59 13.53 -6.78 5.06
CA GLU A 59 14.44 -6.12 4.13
C GLU A 59 14.30 -4.60 4.25
N THR A 60 15.39 -3.90 3.93
CA THR A 60 15.38 -2.46 3.67
C THR A 60 15.56 -2.22 2.18
N VAL A 61 14.66 -1.44 1.58
CA VAL A 61 14.66 -1.16 0.14
C VAL A 61 14.73 0.33 -0.14
N ILE A 62 15.35 0.69 -1.27
CA ILE A 62 15.40 2.06 -1.78
C ILE A 62 14.59 2.11 -3.07
N VAL A 63 13.54 2.95 -3.07
CA VAL A 63 12.57 3.02 -4.18
C VAL A 63 12.20 4.46 -4.47
N GLN A 64 11.57 4.70 -5.62
CA GLN A 64 11.31 6.05 -6.11
C GLN A 64 10.24 6.80 -5.29
N THR A 65 9.28 6.10 -4.68
CA THR A 65 8.18 6.73 -3.92
C THR A 65 7.71 5.84 -2.77
N GLY A 66 7.06 6.44 -1.75
CA GLY A 66 6.44 5.67 -0.66
C GLY A 66 5.42 4.64 -1.15
N ARG A 67 4.71 4.90 -2.26
CA ARG A 67 3.80 3.92 -2.89
C ARG A 67 4.55 2.65 -3.32
N HIS A 68 5.79 2.76 -3.81
CA HIS A 68 6.58 1.59 -4.17
C HIS A 68 6.96 0.77 -2.92
N CYS A 69 7.17 1.39 -1.76
CA CYS A 69 7.36 0.68 -0.49
C CYS A 69 6.12 -0.13 -0.10
N LEU A 70 4.94 0.50 -0.13
CA LEU A 70 3.67 -0.18 0.16
C LEU A 70 3.43 -1.35 -0.80
N LEU A 71 3.70 -1.16 -2.10
CA LEU A 71 3.61 -2.23 -3.10
C LEU A 71 4.61 -3.36 -2.86
N ARG A 72 5.81 -3.06 -2.36
CA ARG A 72 6.79 -4.07 -1.96
C ARG A 72 6.24 -4.94 -0.84
N CYS A 73 5.61 -4.32 0.16
CA CYS A 73 4.91 -5.03 1.23
C CYS A 73 3.75 -5.88 0.69
N VAL A 74 2.85 -5.33 -0.15
CA VAL A 74 1.71 -6.10 -0.73
C VAL A 74 2.17 -7.36 -1.47
N LYS A 75 3.31 -7.30 -2.17
CA LYS A 75 3.90 -8.42 -2.91
C LYS A 75 4.61 -9.45 -2.03
N ASN A 76 4.95 -9.10 -0.78
CA ASN A 76 5.60 -10.00 0.16
C ASN A 76 4.58 -10.53 1.17
N ASP A 77 4.28 -11.82 1.10
CA ASP A 77 3.28 -12.45 1.96
C ASP A 77 3.66 -12.45 3.45
N GLN A 78 4.94 -12.24 3.78
CA GLN A 78 5.42 -12.10 5.15
C GLN A 78 5.34 -10.66 5.68
N CYS A 79 5.06 -9.67 4.83
CA CYS A 79 5.02 -8.28 5.27
C CYS A 79 3.66 -7.89 5.85
N PHE A 80 3.64 -7.29 7.04
CA PHE A 80 2.43 -6.77 7.68
C PHE A 80 2.44 -5.26 7.88
N SER A 81 3.62 -4.63 7.83
CA SER A 81 3.75 -3.18 7.91
C SER A 81 5.05 -2.69 7.28
N THR A 82 5.21 -1.38 7.15
CA THR A 82 6.46 -0.76 6.67
C THR A 82 6.75 0.54 7.41
N ASN A 83 8.03 0.79 7.71
CA ASN A 83 8.49 2.14 8.04
C ASN A 83 9.03 2.79 6.76
N ILE A 84 8.47 3.93 6.37
CA ILE A 84 8.89 4.69 5.19
C ILE A 84 9.60 5.95 5.65
N ALA A 85 10.80 6.22 5.14
CA ALA A 85 11.53 7.42 5.51
C ALA A 85 10.71 8.67 5.18
N ALA A 86 10.64 9.60 6.15
CA ALA A 86 9.89 10.85 6.04
C ALA A 86 10.51 11.83 5.02
N PHE A 87 11.78 11.62 4.66
CA PHE A 87 12.53 12.47 3.76
C PHE A 87 13.20 11.66 2.65
N HIS A 88 13.30 12.28 1.49
CA HIS A 88 14.05 11.72 0.37
C HIS A 88 15.55 11.72 0.64
N ARG A 89 16.23 10.71 0.12
CA ARG A 89 17.68 10.63 0.02
C ARG A 89 18.20 11.64 -1.00
N PRO A 90 19.52 11.94 -1.04
CA PRO A 90 20.09 12.88 -2.01
C PRO A 90 19.89 12.49 -3.49
N ASP A 91 19.70 11.20 -3.78
CA ASP A 91 19.41 10.69 -5.12
C ASP A 91 17.93 10.80 -5.50
N GLY A 92 17.09 11.40 -4.64
CA GLY A 92 15.66 11.57 -4.85
C GLY A 92 14.83 10.32 -4.52
N ASN A 93 15.45 9.20 -4.13
CA ASN A 93 14.72 8.00 -3.72
C ASN A 93 14.33 8.05 -2.22
N ILE A 94 13.45 7.15 -1.80
CA ILE A 94 13.03 6.94 -0.41
C ILE A 94 13.53 5.59 0.07
N SER A 95 13.99 5.53 1.32
CA SER A 95 14.31 4.28 2.02
C SER A 95 13.08 3.78 2.77
N CYS A 96 12.87 2.47 2.80
CA CYS A 96 11.81 1.88 3.62
C CYS A 96 12.17 0.49 4.12
N GLU A 97 11.75 0.23 5.36
CA GLU A 97 11.89 -1.04 6.06
C GLU A 97 10.60 -1.84 5.88
N ILE A 98 10.71 -3.08 5.41
CA ILE A 98 9.60 -4.01 5.22
C ILE A 98 9.55 -4.91 6.45
N LEU A 99 8.42 -4.94 7.17
CA LEU A 99 8.37 -5.52 8.51
C LEU A 99 7.49 -6.77 8.57
N PRO A 100 7.88 -7.79 9.37
CA PRO A 100 7.16 -9.06 9.47
C PRO A 100 5.98 -9.03 10.44
N THR A 101 5.68 -7.86 11.01
CA THR A 101 4.67 -7.67 12.06
C THR A 101 4.12 -6.25 11.97
N ASP A 102 3.26 -5.85 12.88
CA ASP A 102 2.63 -4.55 12.94
C ASP A 102 2.53 -4.04 14.39
N LYS A 103 2.04 -2.82 14.56
CA LYS A 103 1.88 -2.20 15.88
C LYS A 103 0.83 -2.86 16.77
N TYR A 104 -0.06 -3.68 16.23
CA TYR A 104 -1.08 -4.36 17.03
C TYR A 104 -0.50 -5.59 17.74
N HIS A 105 0.49 -6.22 17.11
CA HIS A 105 1.23 -7.35 17.67
C HIS A 105 2.44 -6.93 18.50
N GLN A 106 3.13 -5.87 18.12
CA GLN A 106 4.35 -5.37 18.78
C GLN A 106 4.17 -3.92 19.23
N SER A 107 3.10 -3.64 19.98
CA SER A 107 2.75 -2.28 20.43
C SER A 107 3.85 -1.62 21.26
N ASP A 108 4.59 -2.39 22.04
CA ASP A 108 5.60 -1.89 22.98
C ASP A 108 6.84 -1.31 22.28
N THR A 109 7.06 -1.68 21.01
CA THR A 109 8.16 -1.16 20.19
C THR A 109 7.70 -0.08 19.20
N PHE A 110 6.41 0.23 19.19
CA PHE A 110 5.85 1.32 18.39
C PHE A 110 6.05 2.66 19.11
N LYS A 111 6.81 3.57 18.51
CA LYS A 111 7.23 4.82 19.16
C LYS A 111 7.32 6.00 18.20
N ALA A 112 7.27 7.21 18.76
CA ALA A 112 7.47 8.44 18.01
C ALA A 112 8.87 8.47 17.39
N ASN A 113 8.96 8.94 16.15
CA ASN A 113 10.20 9.03 15.39
C ASN A 113 10.07 10.09 14.29
N HIS A 114 10.99 11.05 14.21
CA HIS A 114 10.90 12.15 13.24
C HIS A 114 11.47 11.83 11.85
N THR A 115 12.05 10.64 11.65
CA THR A 115 12.70 10.25 10.40
C THR A 115 11.88 9.25 9.59
N TYR A 116 10.80 8.69 10.15
CA TYR A 116 9.94 7.68 9.50
C TYR A 116 8.44 7.95 9.70
N HIS A 117 7.65 7.45 8.76
CA HIS A 117 6.22 7.24 8.88
C HIS A 117 5.94 5.74 8.85
N HIS A 118 5.15 5.24 9.78
CA HIS A 118 4.79 3.83 9.85
C HIS A 118 3.45 3.57 9.16
N TYR A 119 3.35 2.47 8.43
CA TYR A 119 2.12 2.04 7.76
C TYR A 119 1.81 0.59 8.12
N SER A 120 0.69 0.35 8.80
CA SER A 120 0.22 -1.01 9.15
C SER A 120 -0.90 -1.42 8.21
N ILE A 121 -0.90 -2.67 7.75
CA ILE A 121 -2.07 -3.23 7.04
C ILE A 121 -3.27 -3.26 7.99
N MET A 122 -4.46 -3.00 7.46
CA MET A 122 -5.74 -3.11 8.20
C MET A 122 -6.24 -4.54 8.33
#